data_AF-A0A8J3G8N1-F1
#
_entry.id   AF-A0A8J3G8N1-F1
#
_cell.length_a   1.000
_cell.length_b   1.000
_cell.length_c   1.000
_cell.angle_alpha   90.00
_cell.angle_beta   90.00
_cell.angle_gamma   90.00
#
_symmetry.space_group_name_H-M   'P 1'
#
loop_
_entity.id
_entity.type
_entity.pdbx_description
1 polymer ?
#
loop_
_entity_poly.entity_id
_entity_poly.type
_entity_poly.pdbx_seq_one_letter_code
_entity_poly.pdbx_strand_id
1 'polypeptide(L)' 'MGYPVLAEGELNISGHCLLGARAAFQGYENGETTLMLGVNFGYRFHAGCYK' A
#
# COMPACT_ATOMS: atom_id res chain seq x y z
N MET A 1 -13.79 15.68 -13.11
CA MET A 1 -13.30 14.87 -11.97
C MET A 1 -11.81 15.12 -11.77
N GLY A 2 -11.33 15.34 -10.54
CA GLY A 2 -9.89 15.41 -10.26
C GLY A 2 -9.24 14.03 -10.33
N TYR A 3 -7.97 13.97 -10.69
CA TYR A 3 -7.21 12.73 -10.80
C TYR A 3 -6.70 12.29 -9.42
N PRO A 4 -6.84 11.01 -9.04
CA PRO A 4 -6.21 10.51 -7.83
C PRO A 4 -4.70 10.40 -8.05
N VAL A 5 -3.91 10.93 -7.11
CA VAL A 5 -2.46 10.70 -7.03
C VAL A 5 -2.22 9.60 -6.01
N LEU A 6 -1.59 8.51 -6.45
CA LEU A 6 -1.29 7.35 -5.61
C LEU A 6 0.24 7.22 -5.49
N ALA A 7 0.73 7.15 -4.25
CA ALA A 7 2.11 6.81 -3.93
C ALA A 7 2.12 5.56 -3.05
N GLU A 8 2.80 4.52 -3.49
CA GLU A 8 2.92 3.25 -2.78
C GLU A 8 4.38 2.85 -2.68
N GLY A 9 4.77 2.34 -1.52
CA GLY A 9 6.10 1.79 -1.28
C GLY A 9 5.98 0.49 -0.52
N GLU A 10 6.69 -0.55 -0.98
CA GLU A 10 6.82 -1.82 -0.28
C GLU A 10 8.29 -2.08 0.03
N LEU A 11 8.55 -2.48 1.27
CA LEU A 11 9.85 -2.84 1.79
C LEU A 11 9.86 -4.34 2.14
N ASN A 12 10.80 -5.06 1.54
CA ASN A 12 11.10 -6.44 1.92
C ASN A 12 12.02 -6.39 3.15
N ILE A 13 11.47 -6.69 4.33
CA ILE A 13 12.25 -6.71 5.58
C ILE A 13 13.09 -7.99 5.66
N SER A 14 12.53 -9.12 5.19
CA SER A 14 13.23 -10.41 5.13
C SER A 14 12.68 -11.25 3.97
N GLY A 15 13.22 -12.46 3.78
CA GLY A 15 12.65 -13.42 2.82
C GLY A 15 11.17 -13.76 3.10
N HIS A 16 10.71 -13.52 4.33
CA HIS A 16 9.36 -13.84 4.78
C HIS A 16 8.51 -12.61 5.14
N CYS A 17 9.09 -11.45 5.44
CA CYS A 17 8.34 -10.30 5.97
C CYS A 17 8.31 -9.12 4.98
N LEU A 18 7.13 -8.54 4.82
CA LEU A 18 6.84 -7.39 3.96
C LEU A 18 6.20 -6.28 4.78
N LEU A 19 6.61 -5.05 4.52
CA LEU A 19 5.98 -3.86 5.07
C LEU A 19 5.68 -2.90 3.92
N GLY A 20 4.44 -2.48 3.79
CA GLY A 20 4.00 -1.53 2.77
C GLY A 20 3.46 -0.25 3.41
N ALA A 21 3.60 0.86 2.70
CA ALA A 21 2.94 2.11 2.99
C ALA A 21 2.29 2.66 1.71
N ARG A 22 1.13 3.29 1.88
CA ARG A 22 0.30 3.84 0.81
C ARG A 22 -0.17 5.23 1.21
N ALA A 23 -0.10 6.16 0.26
CA ALA A 23 -0.74 7.46 0.34
C ALA A 23 -1.53 7.70 -0.96
N ALA A 24 -2.80 8.05 -0.84
CA ALA A 24 -3.64 8.44 -1.96
C ALA A 24 -4.24 9.82 -1.70
N PHE A 25 -4.16 10.68 -2.70
CA PHE A 25 -4.72 12.02 -2.67
C PHE A 25 -5.75 12.15 -3.79
N GLN A 26 -6.98 12.52 -3.46
CA GLN A 26 -8.06 12.69 -4.43
C GLN A 26 -8.73 14.04 -4.23
N GLY A 27 -8.66 14.90 -5.25
CA GLY A 27 -9.40 16.15 -5.33
C GLY A 27 -10.71 15.98 -6.09
N TYR A 28 -11.80 16.50 -5.53
CA TYR A 28 -13.14 16.49 -6.14
C TYR A 28 -13.50 17.86 -6.71
N GLU A 29 -14.41 17.89 -7.69
CA GLU A 29 -14.84 19.13 -8.36
C GLU A 29 -15.67 20.06 -7.47
N ASN A 30 -16.22 19.52 -6.38
CA ASN A 30 -16.91 20.30 -5.35
C ASN A 30 -15.93 20.99 -4.36
N GLY A 31 -14.62 20.84 -4.57
CA GLY A 31 -13.57 21.40 -3.69
C GLY A 31 -13.21 20.51 -2.50
N GLU A 32 -13.89 19.37 -2.30
CA GLU A 32 -13.51 18.41 -1.27
C GLU A 32 -12.21 17.70 -1.65
N THR A 33 -11.41 17.38 -0.63
CA THR A 33 -10.16 16.66 -0.79
C THR A 33 -10.15 15.49 0.16
N THR A 34 -9.84 14.30 -0.34
CA THR A 34 -9.64 13.11 0.48
C THR A 34 -8.19 12.69 0.46
N LEU A 35 -7.62 12.53 1.65
CA LEU A 35 -6.33 11.92 1.87
C LEU A 35 -6.54 10.53 2.49
N MET A 36 -6.04 9.48 1.83
CA MET A 36 -6.03 8.13 2.34
C MET A 36 -4.61 7.72 2.66
N LEU A 37 -4.35 7.31 3.89
CA LEU A 37 -3.07 6.77 4.33
C LEU A 37 -3.29 5.31 4.77
N GLY A 38 -2.38 4.43 4.40
CA GLY A 38 -2.44 3.03 4.74
C GLY A 38 -1.05 2.46 5.03
N VAL A 39 -0.98 1.56 5.99
CA VAL A 39 0.19 0.71 6.24
C VAL A 39 -0.23 -0.73 6.14
N ASN A 40 0.58 -1.55 5.49
CA ASN A 40 0.34 -2.96 5.27
C ASN A 40 1.50 -3.76 5.87
N PHE A 41 1.17 -4.89 6.49
CA PHE A 41 2.16 -5.87 6.93
C PHE A 41 1.80 -7.21 6.31
N GLY A 42 2.79 -7.87 5.71
CA GLY A 42 2.61 -9.13 4.99
C GLY A 42 3.63 -10.18 5.41
N TYR A 43 3.22 -11.44 5.33
CA TYR A 43 4.09 -12.59 5.52
C TYR A 43 4.06 -13.50 4.29
N ARG A 44 5.22 -13.81 3.72
CA ARG A 44 5.38 -14.77 2.61
C ARG A 44 5.59 -16.16 3.19
N PHE A 45 4.56 -16.99 3.05
CA PHE A 45 4.69 -18.43 3.23
C PHE A 45 5.41 -19.00 2.00
N HIS A 46 6.59 -19.59 2.18
CA HIS A 46 7.21 -20.37 1.12
C HIS A 46 6.36 -21.63 0.90
N ALA A 47 5.67 -21.71 -0.23
CA ALA A 47 5.02 -22.92 -0.70
C ALA A 47 6.10 -23.92 -1.17
N GLY A 48 6.73 -24.62 -0.22
CA GLY A 48 7.78 -25.57 -0.56
C GLY A 48 8.60 -26.01 0.64
N CYS A 49 7.98 -26.73 1.58
CA CYS A 49 8.60 -27.76 2.44
C CYS A 49 7.50 -28.42 3.28
N TYR A 50 6.44 -28.93 2.64
CA TYR A 50 5.77 -30.10 3.20
C TYR A 50 6.66 -31.28 2.84
N LYS A 51 7.42 -31.79 3.82
CA LYS A 51 7.92 -33.17 3.79
C LYS A 51 6.82 -34.07 4.31
#